data_AF-A0A679P3V3-F1
#
_entry.id   AF-A0A679P3V3-F1
#
_cell.length_a   1.000
_cell.length_b   1.000
_cell.length_c   1.000
_cell.angle_alpha   90.00
_cell.angle_beta   90.00
_cell.angle_gamma   90.00
#
_symmetry.space_group_name_H-M   'P 1'
#
loop_
_entity.id
_entity.type
_entity.pdbx_description
1 polymer ?
#
loop_
_entity_poly.entity_id
_entity_poly.type
_entity_poly.pdbx_seq_one_letter_code
_entity_poly.pdbx_strand_id
1 'polypeptide(L)'
;MHFLSIYQIVPITLAACASCFLVPSILSRMSERKEITYAFDTVDDWQASLKASEELVKEDTGAERWRSTRTMPPTYYPPPMTQQAIDKLKEFKGAVVKDISAE
;
A
#
# COMPACT_ATOMS: atom_id res chain seq x y z
N MET A 1 29.25 42.13 39.17
CA MET A 1 30.50 41.85 38.43
C MET A 1 30.88 40.40 38.66
N HIS A 2 31.58 39.77 37.70
CA HIS A 2 32.02 38.35 37.66
C HIS A 2 30.87 37.32 37.62
N PHE A 3 30.45 36.78 36.47
CA PHE A 3 31.11 35.90 35.46
C PHE A 3 31.37 34.45 35.90
N LEU A 4 30.59 33.55 35.28
CA LEU A 4 30.84 32.16 34.87
C LEU A 4 31.66 31.23 35.78
N SER A 5 31.04 30.10 36.15
CA SER A 5 31.48 28.73 35.78
C SER A 5 30.97 27.72 36.81
N ILE A 6 30.31 26.65 36.35
CA ILE A 6 30.63 25.23 36.60
C ILE A 6 29.42 24.38 36.18
N TYR A 7 29.67 23.47 35.23
CA TYR A 7 28.80 22.34 34.92
C TYR A 7 28.61 21.45 36.17
N GLN A 8 27.39 21.30 36.68
CA GLN A 8 26.84 20.17 37.49
C GLN A 8 25.33 20.44 37.67
N ILE A 9 24.36 19.52 37.60
CA ILE A 9 24.24 18.12 37.12
C ILE A 9 22.84 18.03 36.48
N VAL A 10 22.63 17.19 35.45
CA VAL A 10 21.31 16.61 35.13
C VAL A 10 21.43 15.09 35.24
N PRO A 11 20.72 14.43 36.18
CA PRO A 11 20.89 13.00 36.39
C PRO A 11 20.30 12.19 35.23
N ILE A 12 21.11 11.26 34.72
CA ILE A 12 20.76 10.32 33.66
C ILE A 12 19.76 9.31 34.24
N THR A 13 18.45 9.54 34.07
CA THR A 13 17.44 8.50 34.31
C THR A 13 17.31 7.63 33.07
N LEU A 14 18.11 6.57 33.08
CA LEU A 14 18.15 5.47 32.13
C LEU A 14 16.78 4.75 32.06
N ALA A 15 15.88 5.23 31.20
CA ALA A 15 14.60 4.58 30.90
C ALA A 15 14.68 3.87 29.55
N ALA A 16 14.71 2.54 29.62
CA ALA A 16 14.91 1.55 28.55
C ALA A 16 14.39 1.89 27.14
N CYS A 17 15.24 1.58 26.15
CA CYS A 17 14.89 1.44 24.74
C CYS A 17 13.76 0.40 24.55
N ALA A 18 12.56 0.81 24.13
CA ALA A 18 11.48 -0.14 23.80
C ALA A 18 10.40 0.36 22.81
N SER A 19 10.60 1.45 22.07
CA SER A 19 9.59 1.98 21.12
C SER A 19 10.04 2.08 19.65
N CYS A 20 11.28 1.74 19.32
CA CYS A 20 11.77 1.70 17.93
C CYS A 20 11.53 0.35 17.20
N PHE A 21 10.85 -0.62 17.83
CA PHE A 21 10.71 -2.00 17.32
C PHE A 21 9.26 -2.43 17.05
N LEU A 22 8.58 -1.76 16.11
CA LEU A 22 7.42 -2.34 15.40
C LEU A 22 7.35 -1.91 13.92
N VAL A 23 8.50 -1.96 13.21
CA VAL A 23 8.49 -2.01 11.73
C VAL A 23 9.37 -3.14 11.12
N PRO A 24 9.34 -4.41 11.60
CA PRO A 24 9.84 -5.53 10.78
C PRO A 24 8.99 -5.74 9.50
N SER A 25 7.71 -5.37 9.54
CA SER A 25 6.69 -5.84 8.60
C SER A 25 6.65 -5.15 7.23
N ILE A 26 7.26 -3.96 7.07
CA ILE A 26 7.22 -3.24 5.78
C ILE A 26 8.17 -3.86 4.76
N LEU A 27 9.33 -4.37 5.18
CA LEU A 27 10.35 -4.87 4.26
C LEU A 27 10.04 -6.27 3.72
N SER A 28 9.56 -7.19 4.56
CA SER A 28 9.13 -8.54 4.12
C SER A 28 7.93 -8.51 3.17
N ARG A 29 7.08 -7.46 3.24
CA ARG A 29 5.87 -7.31 2.43
C ARG A 29 6.11 -7.20 0.92
N MET A 30 7.35 -6.98 0.48
CA MET A 30 7.68 -6.91 -0.95
C MET A 30 7.87 -8.28 -1.62
N SER A 31 8.23 -9.33 -0.85
CA SER A 31 8.57 -10.65 -1.41
C SER A 31 7.37 -11.52 -1.78
N GLU A 32 6.17 -11.16 -1.34
CA GLU A 32 4.93 -11.94 -1.50
C GLU A 32 3.86 -11.22 -2.34
N ARG A 33 4.23 -10.10 -2.98
CA ARG A 33 3.32 -9.35 -3.85
C ARG A 33 3.13 -10.08 -5.18
N LYS A 34 1.88 -10.15 -5.65
CA LYS A 34 1.53 -10.76 -6.92
C LYS A 34 1.31 -9.71 -7.99
N GLU A 35 1.75 -10.03 -9.21
CA GLU A 35 1.38 -9.28 -10.40
C GLU A 35 -0.01 -9.72 -10.86
N ILE A 36 -0.91 -8.76 -11.02
CA ILE A 36 -2.30 -8.98 -11.44
C ILE A 36 -2.70 -8.02 -12.56
N THR A 37 -3.75 -8.39 -13.28
CA THR A 37 -4.61 -7.45 -13.99
C THR A 37 -5.98 -7.42 -13.34
N TYR A 38 -6.69 -6.31 -13.45
CA TYR A 38 -8.10 -6.25 -13.11
C TYR A 38 -8.91 -5.45 -14.14
N ALA A 39 -10.15 -5.85 -14.32
CA ALA A 39 -11.15 -5.14 -15.12
C ALA A 39 -12.52 -5.26 -14.43
N PHE A 40 -13.54 -4.64 -15.01
CA PHE A 40 -14.93 -4.80 -14.57
C PHE A 40 -15.79 -5.34 -15.71
N ASP A 41 -16.78 -6.18 -15.38
CA ASP A 41 -17.69 -6.79 -16.36
C ASP A 41 -18.59 -5.76 -17.07
N THR A 42 -18.99 -4.69 -16.36
CA THR A 42 -19.90 -3.66 -16.88
C THR A 42 -19.35 -2.25 -16.69
N VAL A 43 -19.83 -1.31 -17.52
CA VAL A 43 -19.47 0.11 -17.42
C VAL A 43 -20.02 0.73 -16.14
N ASP A 44 -21.21 0.32 -15.69
CA ASP A 44 -21.84 0.82 -14.47
C ASP A 44 -21.05 0.38 -13.22
N ASP A 45 -20.65 -0.90 -13.17
CA ASP A 45 -19.83 -1.44 -12.08
C ASP A 45 -18.44 -0.81 -12.03
N TRP A 46 -17.84 -0.56 -13.21
CA TRP A 46 -16.60 0.21 -13.32
C TRP A 46 -16.75 1.62 -12.77
N GLN A 47 -17.76 2.39 -13.21
CA GLN A 47 -17.97 3.77 -12.77
C GLN A 47 -18.26 3.86 -11.27
N ALA A 48 -19.05 2.95 -10.73
CA ALA A 48 -19.37 2.89 -9.30
C ALA A 48 -18.14 2.54 -8.44
N SER A 49 -17.27 1.65 -8.93
CA SER A 49 -16.12 1.13 -8.16
C SER A 49 -14.81 1.87 -8.41
N LEU A 50 -14.70 2.65 -9.49
CA LEU A 50 -13.46 3.26 -9.99
C LEU A 50 -12.62 3.89 -8.87
N LYS A 51 -13.16 4.91 -8.20
CA LYS A 51 -12.45 5.65 -7.15
C LYS A 51 -12.00 4.75 -5.99
N ALA A 52 -12.87 3.87 -5.52
CA ALA A 52 -12.57 2.98 -4.40
C ALA A 52 -11.50 1.93 -4.77
N SER A 53 -11.52 1.43 -6.01
CA SER A 53 -10.47 0.54 -6.52
C SER A 53 -9.13 1.25 -6.69
N GLU A 54 -9.13 2.51 -7.15
CA GLU A 54 -7.92 3.33 -7.26
C GLU A 54 -7.33 3.66 -5.88
N GLU A 55 -8.16 4.02 -4.89
CA GLU A 55 -7.76 4.26 -3.51
C GLU A 55 -7.16 3.00 -2.87
N LEU A 56 -7.77 1.81 -3.06
CA LEU A 56 -7.24 0.54 -2.57
C LEU A 56 -5.85 0.21 -3.16
N VAL A 57 -5.66 0.40 -4.47
CA VAL A 57 -4.35 0.19 -5.12
C VAL A 57 -3.32 1.17 -4.57
N LYS A 58 -3.70 2.44 -4.37
CA LYS A 58 -2.82 3.48 -3.80
C LYS A 58 -2.42 3.18 -2.36
N GLU A 59 -3.35 2.71 -1.52
CA GLU A 59 -3.07 2.34 -0.13
C GLU A 59 -2.12 1.13 -0.02
N ASP A 60 -2.27 0.13 -0.88
CA ASP A 60 -1.42 -1.07 -0.84
C ASP A 60 -0.04 -0.85 -1.48
N THR A 61 0.04 -0.12 -2.59
CA THR A 61 1.25 -0.01 -3.42
C THR A 61 1.98 1.33 -3.31
N GLY A 62 1.32 2.38 -2.80
CA GLY A 62 1.81 3.75 -2.83
C GLY A 62 1.79 4.43 -4.21
N ALA A 63 1.39 3.72 -5.28
CA ALA A 63 1.39 4.27 -6.63
C ALA A 63 0.14 5.14 -6.90
N GLU A 64 0.34 6.25 -7.61
CA GLU A 64 -0.75 7.16 -7.97
C GLU A 64 -1.35 6.89 -9.36
N ARG A 65 -0.61 6.19 -10.23
CA ARG A 65 -1.00 5.89 -11.62
C ARG A 65 -0.37 4.58 -12.08
N TRP A 66 -1.07 3.87 -12.95
CA TRP A 66 -0.60 2.64 -13.60
C TRP A 66 -1.12 2.56 -15.03
N ARG A 67 -0.68 1.55 -15.79
CA ARG A 67 -1.12 1.36 -17.18
C ARG A 67 -2.57 0.87 -17.21
N SER A 68 -3.31 1.31 -18.21
CA SER A 68 -4.64 0.81 -18.55
C SER A 68 -4.82 0.69 -20.07
N THR A 69 -5.73 -0.19 -20.51
CA THR A 69 -6.15 -0.28 -21.92
C THR A 69 -7.04 0.91 -22.30
N ARG A 70 -7.13 1.19 -23.60
CA ARG A 70 -8.07 2.19 -24.17
C ARG A 70 -9.42 1.56 -24.52
N THR A 71 -9.87 0.60 -23.74
CA THR A 71 -11.17 -0.08 -23.89
C THR A 71 -12.19 0.44 -22.88
N MET A 72 -13.45 0.08 -23.05
CA MET A 72 -14.54 0.45 -22.13
C MET A 72 -15.37 -0.81 -21.78
N PRO A 73 -15.31 -1.33 -20.54
CA PRO A 73 -14.41 -0.90 -19.45
C PRO A 73 -12.91 -1.08 -19.76
N PRO A 74 -12.03 -0.31 -19.09
CA PRO A 74 -10.59 -0.50 -19.17
C PRO A 74 -10.12 -1.70 -18.34
N THR A 75 -9.07 -2.36 -18.82
CA THR A 75 -8.26 -3.31 -18.04
C THR A 75 -7.05 -2.57 -17.47
N TYR A 76 -6.78 -2.76 -16.19
CA TYR A 76 -5.72 -2.11 -15.43
C TYR A 76 -4.59 -3.07 -15.11
N TYR A 77 -3.37 -2.53 -15.07
CA TYR A 77 -2.12 -3.23 -14.76
C TYR A 77 -1.42 -2.54 -13.58
N PRO A 78 -1.93 -2.69 -12.34
CA PRO A 78 -1.34 -2.07 -11.16
C PRO A 78 0.08 -2.60 -10.87
N PRO A 79 0.86 -1.93 -10.00
CA PRO A 79 2.07 -2.52 -9.44
C PRO A 79 1.74 -3.80 -8.64
N PRO A 80 2.73 -4.66 -8.35
CA PRO A 80 2.51 -5.87 -7.56
C PRO A 80 1.77 -5.60 -6.23
N MET A 81 0.64 -6.26 -6.01
CA MET A 81 -0.24 -6.03 -4.86
C MET A 81 -0.12 -7.15 -3.82
N THR A 82 -0.42 -6.84 -2.55
CA THR A 82 -0.52 -7.90 -1.52
C THR A 82 -1.78 -8.75 -1.73
N GLN A 83 -1.74 -10.02 -1.31
CA GLN A 83 -2.88 -10.92 -1.39
C GLN A 83 -4.14 -10.34 -0.70
N GLN A 84 -3.96 -9.68 0.45
CA GLN A 84 -5.04 -9.01 1.18
C GLN A 84 -5.74 -7.91 0.35
N ALA A 85 -4.98 -7.11 -0.40
CA ALA A 85 -5.54 -6.08 -1.27
C ALA A 85 -6.18 -6.68 -2.53
N ILE A 86 -5.60 -7.75 -3.07
CA ILE A 86 -6.17 -8.52 -4.19
C ILE A 86 -7.53 -9.13 -3.82
N ASP A 87 -7.69 -9.65 -2.60
CA ASP A 87 -8.94 -10.26 -2.18
C ASP A 87 -10.04 -9.20 -1.95
N LYS A 88 -9.70 -8.06 -1.32
CA LYS A 88 -10.58 -6.88 -1.29
C LYS A 88 -10.97 -6.39 -2.70
N LEU A 89 -10.05 -6.45 -3.66
CA LEU A 89 -10.33 -6.02 -5.03
C LEU A 89 -11.36 -6.94 -5.73
N LYS A 90 -11.42 -8.22 -5.37
CA LYS A 90 -12.44 -9.17 -5.84
C LYS A 90 -13.81 -9.00 -5.17
N GLU A 91 -13.89 -8.29 -4.04
CA GLU A 91 -15.15 -7.99 -3.35
C GLU A 91 -15.96 -6.88 -4.04
N PHE A 92 -15.33 -6.07 -4.90
CA PHE A 92 -16.06 -5.10 -5.73
C PHE A 92 -16.97 -5.80 -6.74
N LYS A 93 -18.21 -5.32 -6.84
CA LYS A 93 -19.21 -5.88 -7.76
C LYS A 93 -18.70 -5.86 -9.20
N GLY A 94 -18.74 -7.00 -9.87
CA GLY A 94 -18.31 -7.16 -11.26
C GLY A 94 -16.80 -7.05 -11.49
N ALA A 95 -15.96 -7.05 -10.45
CA ALA A 95 -14.51 -7.01 -10.61
C ALA A 95 -13.94 -8.38 -11.02
N VAL A 96 -13.18 -8.40 -12.12
CA VAL A 96 -12.51 -9.59 -12.65
C VAL A 96 -11.01 -9.40 -12.48
N VAL A 97 -10.41 -10.13 -11.54
CA VAL A 97 -8.97 -10.12 -11.25
C VAL A 97 -8.30 -11.37 -11.82
N LYS A 98 -7.16 -11.22 -12.50
CA LYS A 98 -6.36 -12.32 -13.07
C LYS A 98 -4.90 -12.17 -12.68
N ASP A 99 -4.31 -13.23 -12.13
CA ASP A 99 -2.87 -13.30 -11.83
C ASP A 99 -2.08 -13.36 -13.15
N ILE A 100 -0.96 -12.61 -13.26
CA ILE A 100 -0.10 -12.56 -14.46
C ILE A 100 0.96 -13.67 -14.45
N SER A 101 1.39 -14.11 -13.26
CA SER A 101 2.48 -15.07 -13.05
C SER A 101 2.07 -16.54 -13.27
N ALA A 102 1.30 -16.81 -14.32
CA ALA A 102 0.73 -18.13 -14.63
C ALA A 102 1.15 -18.62 -16.03
N GLU A 103 2.45 -18.87 -16.19
CA GLU A 103 3.04 -19.83 -17.16
C GLU A 103 3.99 -20.78 -16.40
#